data_AF-A0A9E3L916-F1
#
_entry.id   AF-A0A9E3L916-F1
#
_cell.length_a   1.000
_cell.length_b   1.000
_cell.length_c   1.000
_cell.angle_alpha   90.00
_cell.angle_beta   90.00
_cell.angle_gamma   90.00
#
_symmetry.space_group_name_H-M   'P 1'
#
loop_
_entity.id
_entity.type
_entity.pdbx_description
1 polymer ?
#
loop_
_entity_poly.entity_id
_entity_poly.type
_entity_poly.pdbx_seq_one_letter_code
_entity_poly.pdbx_strand_id
1 'polypeptide(L)'
;MAKDFKPTVEALRQMTEKAKAGRLAAADEQAGASSFRDLVLGGGKALAAALELLNEVPWYISVNGTVDAWAHLTPARKRSFLAALRPLQAEVALRMRLSIARGLFKVDPESALKLIVSTLGEMHKSGNLQGRDRSAVANVLIGKTKPWLFQLDLSKLRAADAKLIAVCALEACTVASPPAAFAVIEWAKPYAAVSALNEEARSELAKVLAKWSGRWQKQIAKLDLPDDVRAQVGSAKSAQPQPAAPDPAPANPASVPPPSADPDAPAPAEPQPPASREKAAKPTNPRHAARPAPAQKTPQKPAGRENQNLVISDLLRQVEHRFEQVKGELQAARQQLRNLTPVNGSSSGGAAGAHAPELQKLREENSRLTEEIRQLRGILDELAADRFDVAVSRRADTEQPDNDPLSQYQSLLTLKLREEIMRFQSLNRENHLDGLPLLLENVINVLEAHGIDLSNIQPPPPPPKRRY
;
A
#
# COMPACT_ATOMS: atom_id res chain seq x y z
N MET A 1 29.73 24.31 -20.09
CA MET A 1 29.23 25.31 -19.13
C MET A 1 28.72 24.56 -17.89
N ALA A 2 29.11 24.95 -16.68
CA ALA A 2 28.59 24.34 -15.47
C ALA A 2 27.12 24.80 -15.27
N LYS A 3 26.18 23.86 -15.22
CA LYS A 3 24.76 24.16 -14.93
C LYS A 3 24.67 24.71 -13.50
N ASP A 4 24.05 25.87 -13.30
CA ASP A 4 23.77 26.39 -11.96
C ASP A 4 22.57 25.64 -11.37
N PHE A 5 22.78 24.95 -10.25
CA PHE A 5 21.77 24.13 -9.57
C PHE A 5 21.12 24.86 -8.40
N LYS A 6 21.54 26.10 -8.06
CA LYS A 6 20.95 26.88 -6.98
C LYS A 6 19.42 27.04 -7.11
N PRO A 7 18.85 27.33 -8.31
CA PRO A 7 17.40 27.45 -8.45
C PRO A 7 16.67 26.13 -8.15
N THR A 8 17.24 25.00 -8.56
CA THR A 8 16.66 23.66 -8.32
C THR A 8 16.67 23.30 -6.84
N VAL A 9 17.76 23.62 -6.13
CA VAL A 9 17.88 23.43 -4.68
C VAL A 9 16.84 24.28 -3.94
N GLU A 10 16.68 25.54 -4.34
CA GLU A 10 15.70 26.45 -3.72
C GLU A 10 14.26 26.00 -3.97
N ALA A 11 13.95 25.52 -5.18
CA ALA A 11 12.64 24.94 -5.49
C ALA A 11 12.31 23.73 -4.58
N LEU A 12 13.29 22.84 -4.33
CA LEU A 12 13.10 21.70 -3.42
C LEU A 12 12.88 22.13 -1.97
N ARG A 13 13.57 23.17 -1.50
CA ARG A 13 13.32 23.74 -0.16
C ARG A 13 11.91 24.32 -0.04
N GLN A 14 11.46 25.06 -1.04
CA GLN A 14 10.09 25.59 -1.07
C GLN A 14 9.03 24.47 -1.07
N MET A 15 9.27 23.38 -1.81
CA MET A 15 8.39 22.21 -1.77
C MET A 15 8.40 21.52 -0.41
N THR A 16 9.54 21.52 0.26
CA THR A 16 9.67 20.98 1.62
C THR A 16 8.86 21.78 2.62
N GLU A 17 8.92 23.11 2.56
CA GLU A 17 8.07 23.98 3.40
C GLU A 17 6.57 23.77 3.11
N LYS A 18 6.18 23.62 1.84
CA LYS A 18 4.80 23.25 1.48
C LYS A 18 4.40 21.90 2.05
N ALA A 19 5.29 20.90 2.02
CA ALA A 19 5.02 19.57 2.55
C ALA A 19 4.87 19.55 4.09
N LYS A 20 5.53 20.49 4.79
CA LYS A 20 5.33 20.69 6.23
C LYS A 20 3.92 21.24 6.53
N ALA A 21 3.35 22.05 5.64
CA ALA A 21 2.01 22.60 5.79
C ALA A 21 0.88 21.60 5.44
N GLY A 22 1.18 20.51 4.73
CA GLY A 22 0.20 19.50 4.38
C GLY A 22 0.67 18.53 3.30
N ARG A 23 -0.23 17.65 2.86
CA ARG A 23 0.07 16.71 1.78
C ARG A 23 0.26 17.48 0.47
N LEU A 24 1.38 17.24 -0.22
CA LEU A 24 1.65 17.80 -1.54
C LEU A 24 0.66 17.28 -2.59
N ALA A 25 0.33 18.11 -3.57
CA ALA A 25 -0.41 17.66 -4.74
C ALA A 25 0.47 16.75 -5.61
N ALA A 26 -0.11 15.79 -6.32
CA ALA A 26 0.64 14.83 -7.13
C ALA A 26 1.57 15.51 -8.18
N ALA A 27 1.15 16.66 -8.72
CA ALA A 27 1.97 17.46 -9.63
C ALA A 27 3.22 18.04 -8.93
N ASP A 28 3.08 18.53 -7.69
CA ASP A 28 4.20 19.03 -6.89
C ASP A 28 5.14 17.89 -6.47
N GLU A 29 4.60 16.71 -6.12
CA GLU A 29 5.40 15.53 -5.83
C GLU A 29 6.26 15.12 -7.04
N GLN A 30 5.67 15.13 -8.24
CA GLN A 30 6.36 14.80 -9.48
C GLN A 30 7.40 15.86 -9.87
N ALA A 31 7.09 17.15 -9.68
CA ALA A 31 8.02 18.24 -9.92
C ALA A 31 9.22 18.17 -8.96
N GLY A 32 8.97 17.84 -7.70
CA GLY A 32 10.01 17.59 -6.70
C GLY A 32 10.88 16.41 -7.07
N ALA A 33 10.28 15.27 -7.42
CA ALA A 33 11.03 14.08 -7.85
C ALA A 33 11.91 14.37 -9.07
N SER A 34 11.39 15.13 -10.04
CA SER A 34 12.13 15.56 -11.24
C SER A 34 13.30 16.51 -10.89
N SER A 35 13.09 17.43 -9.95
CA SER A 35 14.13 18.34 -9.46
C SER A 35 15.23 17.57 -8.74
N PHE A 36 14.86 16.61 -7.89
CA PHE A 36 15.82 15.76 -7.18
C PHE A 36 16.61 14.88 -8.17
N ARG A 37 15.94 14.29 -9.16
CA ARG A 37 16.57 13.53 -10.25
C ARG A 37 17.65 14.35 -10.95
N ASP A 38 17.34 15.59 -11.34
CA ASP A 38 18.27 16.46 -12.04
C ASP A 38 19.53 16.76 -11.21
N LEU A 39 19.41 16.88 -9.88
CA LEU A 39 20.57 17.03 -8.99
C LEU A 39 21.41 15.74 -8.93
N VAL A 40 20.77 14.57 -8.87
CA VAL A 40 21.46 13.26 -8.90
C VAL A 40 22.21 13.07 -10.21
N LEU A 41 21.60 13.41 -11.35
CA LEU A 41 22.24 13.35 -12.67
C LEU A 41 23.38 14.37 -12.83
N GLY A 42 23.28 15.52 -12.16
CA GLY A 42 24.33 16.54 -12.13
C GLY A 42 25.63 16.04 -11.48
N GLY A 43 25.53 15.23 -10.42
CA GLY A 43 26.70 14.71 -9.69
C GLY A 43 27.48 15.80 -8.94
N GLY A 44 28.66 15.45 -8.40
CA GLY A 44 29.57 16.41 -7.77
C GLY A 44 28.90 17.30 -6.72
N LYS A 45 29.01 18.63 -6.88
CA LYS A 45 28.40 19.62 -5.97
C LYS A 45 26.86 19.58 -5.98
N ALA A 46 26.23 19.25 -7.10
CA ALA A 46 24.77 19.13 -7.19
C ALA A 46 24.26 17.94 -6.38
N LEU A 47 24.98 16.81 -6.45
CA LEU A 47 24.69 15.66 -5.62
C LEU A 47 24.89 15.99 -4.13
N ALA A 48 25.99 16.64 -3.75
CA ALA A 48 26.21 17.04 -2.37
C ALA A 48 25.04 17.89 -1.83
N ALA A 49 24.56 18.87 -2.60
CA ALA A 49 23.40 19.68 -2.24
C ALA A 49 22.10 18.85 -2.13
N ALA A 50 21.89 17.86 -3.01
CA ALA A 50 20.76 16.94 -2.91
C ALA A 50 20.81 16.09 -1.63
N LEU A 51 22.02 15.65 -1.24
CA LEU A 51 22.23 14.84 -0.04
C LEU A 51 21.99 15.61 1.25
N GLU A 52 22.34 16.90 1.30
CA GLU A 52 22.01 17.78 2.42
C GLU A 52 20.49 17.89 2.63
N LEU A 53 19.73 17.93 1.53
CA LEU A 53 18.26 18.02 1.55
C LEU A 53 17.54 16.72 1.92
N LEU A 54 18.23 15.57 1.97
CA LEU A 54 17.58 14.26 2.20
C LEU A 54 16.84 14.19 3.54
N ASN A 55 17.27 14.95 4.54
CA ASN A 55 16.64 14.96 5.86
C ASN A 55 15.41 15.87 5.92
N GLU A 56 15.27 16.79 4.97
CA GLU A 56 14.21 17.79 4.96
C GLU A 56 13.10 17.39 3.99
N VAL A 57 13.47 16.89 2.81
CA VAL A 57 12.55 16.58 1.73
C VAL A 57 11.73 15.31 2.05
N PRO A 58 10.41 15.30 1.76
CA PRO A 58 9.60 14.09 1.88
C PRO A 58 10.23 12.88 1.17
N TRP A 59 10.28 11.74 1.87
CA TRP A 59 11.02 10.56 1.41
C TRP A 59 10.68 10.09 -0.02
N TYR A 60 9.42 10.22 -0.43
CA TYR A 60 8.97 9.76 -1.75
C TYR A 60 9.55 10.60 -2.89
N ILE A 61 9.86 11.89 -2.67
CA ILE A 61 10.53 12.74 -3.68
C ILE A 61 11.94 12.22 -3.93
N SER A 62 12.71 12.03 -2.86
CA SER A 62 14.10 11.56 -2.94
C SER A 62 14.18 10.15 -3.53
N VAL A 63 13.27 9.26 -3.12
CA VAL A 63 13.21 7.88 -3.65
C VAL A 63 12.83 7.88 -5.12
N ASN A 64 11.73 8.52 -5.52
CA ASN A 64 11.27 8.53 -6.91
C ASN A 64 12.28 9.22 -7.82
N GLY A 65 12.85 10.35 -7.41
CA GLY A 65 13.88 11.05 -8.16
C GLY A 65 15.17 10.23 -8.32
N THR A 66 15.57 9.48 -7.29
CA THR A 66 16.74 8.57 -7.38
C THR A 66 16.46 7.40 -8.33
N VAL A 67 15.29 6.78 -8.25
CA VAL A 67 14.90 5.65 -9.11
C VAL A 67 14.83 6.08 -10.58
N ASP A 68 14.22 7.24 -10.86
CA ASP A 68 14.14 7.78 -12.22
C ASP A 68 15.51 8.17 -12.76
N ALA A 69 16.40 8.72 -11.92
CA ALA A 69 17.78 9.01 -12.31
C ALA A 69 18.58 7.74 -12.63
N TRP A 70 18.26 6.61 -12.00
CA TRP A 70 19.14 5.44 -11.94
C TRP A 70 19.50 4.86 -13.31
N ALA A 71 18.55 4.81 -14.24
CA ALA A 71 18.75 4.30 -15.59
C ALA A 71 19.74 5.16 -16.41
N HIS A 72 19.87 6.44 -16.07
CA HIS A 72 20.71 7.40 -16.78
C HIS A 72 22.09 7.58 -16.14
N LEU A 73 22.35 6.97 -14.97
CA LEU A 73 23.65 7.03 -14.32
C LEU A 73 24.61 5.99 -14.89
N THR A 74 25.84 6.43 -15.20
CA THR A 74 26.94 5.49 -15.51
C THR A 74 27.30 4.66 -14.27
N PRO A 75 27.90 3.45 -14.43
CA PRO A 75 28.30 2.62 -13.29
C PRO A 75 29.24 3.33 -12.29
N ALA A 76 30.11 4.23 -12.78
CA ALA A 76 30.96 5.05 -11.92
C ALA A 76 30.14 6.05 -11.08
N ARG A 77 29.13 6.70 -11.68
CA ARG A 77 28.23 7.63 -10.97
C ARG A 77 27.32 6.91 -9.97
N LYS A 78 26.80 5.72 -10.31
CA LYS A 78 26.05 4.87 -9.37
C LYS A 78 26.89 4.54 -8.13
N ARG A 79 28.14 4.09 -8.32
CA ARG A 79 29.08 3.84 -7.21
C ARG A 79 29.36 5.09 -6.39
N SER A 80 29.60 6.23 -7.06
CA SER A 80 29.83 7.52 -6.38
C SER A 80 28.61 7.97 -5.56
N PHE A 81 27.39 7.76 -6.08
CA PHE A 81 26.15 8.08 -5.37
C PHE A 81 26.00 7.24 -4.10
N LEU A 82 26.16 5.92 -4.21
CA LEU A 82 26.10 5.01 -3.06
C LEU A 82 27.19 5.32 -2.03
N ALA A 83 28.40 5.66 -2.48
CA ALA A 83 29.48 6.07 -1.60
C ALA A 83 29.16 7.39 -0.87
N ALA A 84 28.51 8.34 -1.54
CA ALA A 84 28.14 9.63 -0.97
C ALA A 84 26.96 9.55 0.03
N LEU A 85 26.13 8.49 -0.03
CA LEU A 85 25.11 8.22 0.99
C LEU A 85 25.71 7.71 2.31
N ARG A 86 26.88 7.07 2.27
CA ARG A 86 27.48 6.38 3.42
C ARG A 86 27.84 7.30 4.61
N PRO A 87 28.40 8.51 4.41
CA PRO A 87 28.69 9.44 5.51
C PRO A 87 27.44 9.95 6.22
N LEU A 88 26.25 9.78 5.63
CA LEU A 88 25.00 10.23 6.23
C LEU A 88 24.57 9.22 7.30
N GLN A 89 24.98 9.52 8.54
CA GLN A 89 24.74 8.68 9.73
C GLN A 89 23.56 9.18 10.59
N ALA A 90 22.97 10.33 10.23
CA ALA A 90 21.76 10.80 10.90
C ALA A 90 20.65 9.75 10.78
N GLU A 91 19.86 9.58 11.82
CA GLU A 91 18.76 8.61 11.88
C GLU A 91 17.81 8.69 10.66
N VAL A 92 17.42 9.92 10.30
CA VAL A 92 16.57 10.19 9.14
C VAL A 92 17.24 9.73 7.85
N ALA A 93 18.55 9.90 7.74
CA ALA A 93 19.32 9.47 6.58
C ALA A 93 19.44 7.95 6.49
N LEU A 94 19.59 7.22 7.61
CA LEU A 94 19.59 5.75 7.60
C LEU A 94 18.25 5.20 7.11
N ARG A 95 17.14 5.77 7.60
CA ARG A 95 15.80 5.45 7.09
C ARG A 95 15.67 5.79 5.60
N MET A 96 16.20 6.92 5.16
CA MET A 96 16.19 7.34 3.76
C MET A 96 16.98 6.37 2.87
N ARG A 97 18.16 5.91 3.31
CA ARG A 97 18.97 4.91 2.61
C ARG A 97 18.21 3.60 2.41
N LEU A 98 17.52 3.10 3.44
CA LEU A 98 16.66 1.91 3.30
C LEU A 98 15.51 2.17 2.33
N SER A 99 14.93 3.37 2.34
CA SER A 99 13.82 3.75 1.44
C SER A 99 14.27 3.85 -0.01
N ILE A 100 15.45 4.43 -0.26
CA ILE A 100 16.09 4.47 -1.58
C ILE A 100 16.42 3.06 -2.05
N ALA A 101 17.01 2.23 -1.19
CA ALA A 101 17.31 0.84 -1.54
C ALA A 101 16.05 0.07 -1.95
N ARG A 102 14.95 0.25 -1.21
CA ARG A 102 13.64 -0.33 -1.55
C ARG A 102 13.12 0.15 -2.90
N GLY A 103 13.27 1.43 -3.23
CA GLY A 103 12.94 1.96 -4.56
C GLY A 103 13.80 1.35 -5.66
N LEU A 104 15.12 1.32 -5.44
CA LEU A 104 16.11 0.80 -6.38
C LEU A 104 15.97 -0.69 -6.65
N PHE A 105 15.47 -1.48 -5.71
CA PHE A 105 15.34 -2.93 -5.87
C PHE A 105 14.54 -3.34 -7.12
N LYS A 106 13.61 -2.49 -7.59
CA LYS A 106 12.84 -2.73 -8.81
C LYS A 106 13.65 -2.63 -10.10
N VAL A 107 14.72 -1.83 -10.10
CA VAL A 107 15.50 -1.49 -11.31
C VAL A 107 16.94 -2.02 -11.25
N ASP A 108 17.49 -2.19 -10.05
CA ASP A 108 18.84 -2.66 -9.79
C ASP A 108 18.88 -3.37 -8.40
N PRO A 109 18.46 -4.66 -8.36
CA PRO A 109 18.42 -5.43 -7.12
C PRO A 109 19.79 -5.55 -6.43
N GLU A 110 20.87 -5.64 -7.19
CA GLU A 110 22.22 -5.84 -6.64
C GLU A 110 22.69 -4.61 -5.86
N SER A 111 22.55 -3.41 -6.44
CA SER A 111 22.88 -2.16 -5.76
C SER A 111 21.98 -1.92 -4.55
N ALA A 112 20.68 -2.24 -4.66
CA ALA A 112 19.74 -2.14 -3.56
C ALA A 112 20.13 -3.04 -2.38
N LEU A 113 20.44 -4.31 -2.63
CA LEU A 113 20.86 -5.24 -1.59
C LEU A 113 22.18 -4.80 -0.91
N LYS A 114 23.16 -4.35 -1.69
CA LYS A 114 24.41 -3.79 -1.14
C LYS A 114 24.14 -2.60 -0.22
N LEU A 115 23.22 -1.70 -0.60
CA LEU A 115 22.84 -0.56 0.22
C LEU A 115 22.09 -0.99 1.49
N ILE A 116 21.20 -1.99 1.43
CA ILE A 116 20.51 -2.55 2.61
C ILE A 116 21.55 -3.13 3.58
N VAL A 117 22.42 -4.04 3.12
CA VAL A 117 23.43 -4.70 3.95
C VAL A 117 24.36 -3.68 4.60
N SER A 118 24.87 -2.72 3.82
CA SER A 118 25.76 -1.68 4.35
C SER A 118 25.06 -0.79 5.39
N THR A 119 23.77 -0.48 5.19
CA THR A 119 23.01 0.37 6.12
C THR A 119 22.66 -0.38 7.40
N LEU A 120 22.21 -1.63 7.29
CA LEU A 120 21.93 -2.49 8.45
C LEU A 120 23.19 -2.80 9.25
N GLY A 121 24.34 -3.01 8.60
CA GLY A 121 25.61 -3.23 9.30
C GLY A 121 26.07 -2.01 10.10
N GLU A 122 25.72 -0.81 9.66
CA GLU A 122 25.99 0.43 10.41
C GLU A 122 25.02 0.59 11.58
N MET A 123 23.71 0.32 11.38
CA MET A 123 22.69 0.34 12.45
C MET A 123 22.95 -0.74 13.51
N HIS A 124 23.52 -1.88 13.11
CA HIS A 124 23.81 -3.03 13.99
C HIS A 124 25.24 -3.00 14.55
N LYS A 125 25.98 -1.90 14.40
CA LYS A 125 27.39 -1.81 14.81
C LYS A 125 27.61 -2.04 16.31
N SER A 126 26.63 -1.71 17.15
CA SER A 126 26.63 -2.00 18.60
C SER A 126 26.22 -3.43 18.97
N GLY A 127 26.00 -4.30 17.98
CA GLY A 127 25.55 -5.67 18.16
C GLY A 127 24.03 -5.85 18.20
N ASN A 128 23.27 -4.76 18.39
CA ASN A 128 21.80 -4.73 18.38
C ASN A 128 21.33 -3.43 17.70
N LEU A 129 20.14 -3.47 17.10
CA LEU A 129 19.41 -2.28 16.65
C LEU A 129 18.91 -1.48 17.85
N GLN A 130 19.07 -0.16 17.80
CA GLN A 130 18.45 0.74 18.76
C GLN A 130 16.93 0.85 18.51
N GLY A 131 16.16 1.32 19.49
CA GLY A 131 14.69 1.41 19.35
C GLY A 131 14.21 2.22 18.14
N ARG A 132 14.97 3.25 17.75
CA ARG A 132 14.69 4.06 16.55
C ARG A 132 15.06 3.34 15.26
N ASP A 133 16.19 2.63 15.25
CA ASP A 133 16.63 1.79 14.14
C ASP A 133 15.62 0.67 13.86
N ARG A 134 15.12 0.01 14.91
CA ARG A 134 14.04 -0.99 14.80
C ARG A 134 12.81 -0.39 14.14
N SER A 135 12.44 0.83 14.51
CA SER A 135 11.30 1.54 13.92
C SER A 135 11.55 1.88 12.45
N ALA A 136 12.75 2.29 12.08
CA ALA A 136 13.11 2.54 10.67
C ALA A 136 13.05 1.25 9.84
N VAL A 137 13.66 0.16 10.33
CA VAL A 137 13.64 -1.16 9.68
C VAL A 137 12.21 -1.68 9.54
N ALA A 138 11.41 -1.64 10.62
CA ALA A 138 10.03 -2.08 10.59
C ALA A 138 9.18 -1.26 9.63
N ASN A 139 9.29 0.07 9.62
CA ASN A 139 8.48 0.91 8.74
C ASN A 139 8.84 0.73 7.25
N VAL A 140 10.13 0.56 6.93
CA VAL A 140 10.59 0.52 5.54
C VAL A 140 10.57 -0.89 4.95
N LEU A 141 11.09 -1.88 5.68
CA LEU A 141 11.30 -3.25 5.19
C LEU A 141 10.18 -4.22 5.58
N ILE A 142 9.47 -3.99 6.69
CA ILE A 142 8.35 -4.85 7.13
C ILE A 142 6.99 -4.23 6.74
N GLY A 143 6.78 -2.94 6.96
CA GLY A 143 5.48 -2.31 6.78
C GLY A 143 4.39 -2.89 7.71
N LYS A 144 3.13 -2.57 7.42
CA LYS A 144 2.00 -2.89 8.32
C LYS A 144 1.37 -4.27 8.09
N THR A 145 1.32 -4.72 6.84
CA THR A 145 0.52 -5.88 6.40
C THR A 145 1.37 -6.93 5.70
N LYS A 146 2.07 -6.53 4.63
CA LYS A 146 2.92 -7.41 3.82
C LYS A 146 4.38 -6.98 3.94
N PRO A 147 5.22 -7.75 4.66
CA PRO A 147 6.67 -7.56 4.70
C PRO A 147 7.26 -7.40 3.31
N TRP A 148 7.81 -6.22 3.04
CA TRP A 148 8.46 -5.93 1.76
C TRP A 148 9.73 -6.79 1.60
N LEU A 149 10.43 -7.05 2.71
CA LEU A 149 11.63 -7.90 2.76
C LEU A 149 11.42 -9.33 2.21
N PHE A 150 10.18 -9.82 2.07
CA PHE A 150 9.91 -11.11 1.41
C PHE A 150 10.25 -11.13 -0.08
N GLN A 151 10.42 -9.96 -0.69
CA GLN A 151 10.87 -9.83 -2.08
C GLN A 151 12.38 -10.02 -2.21
N LEU A 152 13.13 -10.00 -1.10
CA LEU A 152 14.58 -10.12 -1.12
C LEU A 152 14.97 -11.58 -1.30
N ASP A 153 15.71 -11.85 -2.37
CA ASP A 153 16.32 -13.14 -2.60
C ASP A 153 17.64 -13.23 -1.82
N LEU A 154 17.53 -13.60 -0.54
CA LEU A 154 18.68 -13.70 0.35
C LEU A 154 19.65 -14.83 -0.03
N SER A 155 19.24 -15.77 -0.89
CA SER A 155 20.12 -16.84 -1.40
C SER A 155 21.25 -16.31 -2.28
N LYS A 156 21.06 -15.13 -2.88
CA LYS A 156 22.07 -14.44 -3.71
C LYS A 156 23.12 -13.68 -2.90
N LEU A 157 22.96 -13.62 -1.58
CA LEU A 157 23.86 -12.93 -0.68
C LEU A 157 24.82 -13.90 -0.01
N ARG A 158 25.94 -13.36 0.49
CA ARG A 158 26.81 -14.12 1.38
C ARG A 158 26.03 -14.48 2.65
N ALA A 159 26.30 -15.65 3.21
CA ALA A 159 25.60 -16.14 4.40
C ALA A 159 25.62 -15.12 5.57
N ALA A 160 26.73 -14.41 5.78
CA ALA A 160 26.84 -13.37 6.80
C ALA A 160 25.89 -12.17 6.53
N ASP A 161 25.76 -11.75 5.27
CA ASP A 161 24.92 -10.63 4.87
C ASP A 161 23.43 -11.01 4.95
N ALA A 162 23.07 -12.21 4.51
CA ALA A 162 21.73 -12.77 4.65
C ALA A 162 21.32 -12.90 6.13
N LYS A 163 22.22 -13.43 6.96
CA LYS A 163 22.04 -13.53 8.41
C LYS A 163 21.84 -12.15 9.05
N LEU A 164 22.64 -11.15 8.67
CA LEU A 164 22.51 -9.78 9.18
C LEU A 164 21.12 -9.20 8.88
N ILE A 165 20.63 -9.34 7.64
CA ILE A 165 19.28 -8.88 7.27
C ILE A 165 18.22 -9.58 8.12
N ALA A 166 18.32 -10.91 8.28
CA ALA A 166 17.37 -11.69 9.04
C ALA A 166 17.38 -11.33 10.54
N VAL A 167 18.56 -11.16 11.15
CA VAL A 167 18.71 -10.72 12.55
C VAL A 167 18.10 -9.34 12.76
N CYS A 168 18.44 -8.36 11.93
CA CYS A 168 17.86 -7.01 12.03
C CYS A 168 16.33 -7.02 11.83
N ALA A 169 15.80 -7.88 10.95
CA ALA A 169 14.36 -8.03 10.75
C ALA A 169 13.66 -8.65 11.98
N LEU A 170 14.28 -9.64 12.61
CA LEU A 170 13.80 -10.25 13.85
C LEU A 170 13.80 -9.24 15.01
N GLU A 171 14.86 -8.45 15.17
CA GLU A 171 14.90 -7.38 16.19
C GLU A 171 13.81 -6.32 15.96
N ALA A 172 13.56 -5.97 14.70
CA ALA A 172 12.51 -5.04 14.31
C ALA A 172 11.08 -5.60 14.53
N CYS A 173 10.90 -6.91 14.76
CA CYS A 173 9.59 -7.48 15.09
C CYS A 173 9.04 -6.96 16.44
N THR A 174 9.89 -6.44 17.32
CA THR A 174 9.50 -5.81 18.59
C THR A 174 8.55 -4.61 18.42
N VAL A 175 8.59 -3.94 17.28
CA VAL A 175 7.75 -2.77 16.96
C VAL A 175 6.78 -3.01 15.79
N ALA A 176 6.84 -4.19 15.17
CA ALA A 176 5.96 -4.55 14.06
C ALA A 176 4.59 -5.06 14.55
N SER A 177 3.59 -5.03 13.66
CA SER A 177 2.27 -5.58 13.96
C SER A 177 2.35 -7.11 14.14
N PRO A 178 1.52 -7.73 14.98
CA PRO A 178 1.56 -9.17 15.21
C PRO A 178 1.54 -10.03 13.93
N PRO A 179 0.66 -9.76 12.93
CA PRO A 179 0.67 -10.53 11.69
C PRO A 179 1.99 -10.42 10.92
N ALA A 180 2.54 -9.20 10.81
CA ALA A 180 3.77 -8.97 10.07
C ALA A 180 4.98 -9.57 10.79
N ALA A 181 5.07 -9.39 12.11
CA ALA A 181 6.13 -9.96 12.93
C ALA A 181 6.11 -11.51 12.91
N PHE A 182 4.94 -12.14 13.03
CA PHE A 182 4.83 -13.60 12.88
C PHE A 182 5.37 -14.09 11.54
N ALA A 183 4.96 -13.45 10.45
CA ALA A 183 5.41 -13.81 9.11
C ALA A 183 6.93 -13.60 8.93
N VAL A 184 7.50 -12.54 9.51
CA VAL A 184 8.95 -12.28 9.47
C VAL A 184 9.72 -13.33 10.26
N ILE A 185 9.23 -13.76 11.43
CA ILE A 185 9.87 -14.82 12.22
C ILE A 185 9.94 -16.12 11.43
N GLU A 186 8.85 -16.51 10.76
CA GLU A 186 8.83 -17.68 9.86
C GLU A 186 9.82 -17.54 8.70
N TRP A 187 9.78 -16.40 7.99
CA TRP A 187 10.64 -16.13 6.85
C TRP A 187 12.14 -16.10 7.20
N ALA A 188 12.49 -15.66 8.41
CA ALA A 188 13.88 -15.52 8.84
C ALA A 188 14.54 -16.87 9.18
N LYS A 189 13.76 -17.92 9.51
CA LYS A 189 14.25 -19.23 9.96
C LYS A 189 15.45 -19.81 9.18
N PRO A 190 15.45 -19.88 7.83
CA PRO A 190 16.56 -20.47 7.08
C PRO A 190 17.85 -19.64 7.14
N TYR A 191 17.79 -18.37 7.56
CA TYR A 191 18.93 -17.45 7.55
C TYR A 191 19.42 -17.09 8.97
N ALA A 192 18.49 -16.97 9.92
CA ALA A 192 18.76 -16.73 11.33
C ALA A 192 17.61 -17.26 12.19
N ALA A 193 17.90 -18.21 13.07
CA ALA A 193 16.98 -18.60 14.14
C ALA A 193 16.86 -17.48 15.18
N VAL A 194 15.77 -17.45 15.94
CA VAL A 194 15.57 -16.47 17.04
C VAL A 194 16.67 -16.58 18.11
N SER A 195 17.30 -17.76 18.25
CA SER A 195 18.48 -17.95 19.11
C SER A 195 19.71 -17.16 18.67
N ALA A 196 19.78 -16.71 17.42
CA ALA A 196 20.88 -15.89 16.91
C ALA A 196 20.82 -14.43 17.38
N LEU A 197 19.66 -13.99 17.89
CA LEU A 197 19.53 -12.69 18.54
C LEU A 197 20.32 -12.68 19.85
N ASN A 198 20.83 -11.53 20.26
CA ASN A 198 21.45 -11.39 21.57
C ASN A 198 20.41 -11.53 22.70
N GLU A 199 20.86 -11.71 23.93
CA GLU A 199 19.96 -11.95 25.08
C GLU A 199 18.99 -10.78 25.33
N GLU A 200 19.47 -9.54 25.17
CA GLU A 200 18.64 -8.34 25.35
C GLU A 200 17.50 -8.28 24.33
N ALA A 201 17.79 -8.45 23.04
CA ALA A 201 16.78 -8.45 21.99
C ALA A 201 15.83 -9.65 22.10
N ARG A 202 16.31 -10.82 22.54
CA ARG A 202 15.44 -11.98 22.83
C ARG A 202 14.47 -11.66 23.97
N SER A 203 14.94 -11.04 25.06
CA SER A 203 14.08 -10.65 26.17
C SER A 203 13.06 -9.60 25.76
N GLU A 204 13.46 -8.59 24.99
CA GLU A 204 12.53 -7.57 24.48
C GLU A 204 11.49 -8.15 23.53
N LEU A 205 11.91 -9.04 22.62
CA LEU A 205 11.00 -9.76 21.75
C LEU A 205 10.01 -10.58 22.57
N ALA A 206 10.48 -11.37 23.54
CA ALA A 206 9.62 -12.16 24.42
C ALA A 206 8.58 -11.30 25.16
N LYS A 207 8.97 -10.14 25.70
CA LYS A 207 8.07 -9.18 26.36
C LYS A 207 6.98 -8.66 25.41
N VAL A 208 7.33 -8.41 24.14
CA VAL A 208 6.35 -7.96 23.12
C VAL A 208 5.41 -9.10 22.75
N LEU A 209 5.93 -10.29 22.50
CA LEU A 209 5.14 -11.47 22.14
C LEU A 209 4.17 -11.86 23.26
N ALA A 210 4.59 -11.73 24.52
CA ALA A 210 3.75 -11.95 25.70
C ALA A 210 2.54 -11.01 25.77
N LYS A 211 2.62 -9.81 25.18
CA LYS A 211 1.52 -8.82 25.14
C LYS A 211 0.53 -9.06 24.01
N TRP A 212 0.84 -9.96 23.08
CA TRP A 212 -0.06 -10.23 21.96
C TRP A 212 -1.32 -10.96 22.41
N SER A 213 -2.38 -10.87 21.60
CA SER A 213 -3.62 -11.57 21.90
C SER A 213 -3.43 -13.09 21.93
N GLY A 214 -4.28 -13.79 22.69
CA GLY A 214 -4.19 -15.25 22.84
C GLY A 214 -4.25 -16.02 21.51
N ARG A 215 -4.87 -15.45 20.47
CA ARG A 215 -4.84 -16.00 19.10
C ARG A 215 -3.41 -16.05 18.55
N TRP A 216 -2.68 -14.94 18.63
CA TRP A 216 -1.32 -14.87 18.11
C TRP A 216 -0.32 -15.60 19.00
N GLN A 217 -0.51 -15.58 20.32
CA GLN A 217 0.28 -16.40 21.23
C GLN A 217 0.16 -17.90 20.90
N LYS A 218 -1.04 -18.40 20.58
CA LYS A 218 -1.25 -19.79 20.12
C LYS A 218 -0.53 -20.09 18.80
N GLN A 219 -0.44 -19.13 17.89
CA GLN A 219 0.30 -19.31 16.65
C GLN A 219 1.81 -19.32 16.89
N ILE A 220 2.30 -18.41 17.73
CA ILE A 220 3.69 -18.37 18.17
C ILE A 220 4.12 -19.64 18.88
N ALA A 221 3.26 -20.25 19.67
CA ALA A 221 3.55 -21.52 20.35
C ALA A 221 3.85 -22.67 19.38
N LYS A 222 3.44 -22.57 18.11
CA LYS A 222 3.76 -23.53 17.05
C LYS A 222 5.12 -23.28 16.39
N LEU A 223 5.73 -22.13 16.67
CA LEU A 223 7.05 -21.78 16.16
C LEU A 223 8.13 -22.46 16.99
N ASP A 224 9.23 -22.82 16.33
CA ASP A 224 10.44 -23.27 16.98
C ASP A 224 11.17 -22.07 17.60
N LEU A 225 10.73 -21.68 18.79
CA LEU A 225 11.33 -20.61 19.57
C LEU A 225 12.23 -21.18 20.67
N PRO A 226 13.34 -20.47 20.98
CA PRO A 226 14.17 -20.77 22.14
C PRO A 226 13.34 -20.87 23.44
N ASP A 227 13.74 -21.78 24.33
CA ASP A 227 12.99 -22.08 25.55
C ASP A 227 12.90 -20.87 26.51
N ASP A 228 13.91 -20.00 26.55
CA ASP A 228 13.91 -18.75 27.31
C ASP A 228 12.82 -17.78 26.83
N VAL A 229 12.64 -17.67 25.52
CA VAL A 229 11.56 -16.86 24.91
C VAL A 229 10.20 -17.51 25.17
N ARG A 230 10.09 -18.83 24.98
CA ARG A 230 8.84 -19.58 25.19
C ARG A 230 8.35 -19.48 26.63
N ALA A 231 9.24 -19.60 27.60
CA ALA A 231 8.92 -19.50 29.03
C ALA A 231 8.34 -18.11 29.38
N GLN A 232 8.95 -17.03 28.88
CA GLN A 232 8.50 -15.66 29.13
C GLN A 232 7.14 -15.34 28.48
N VAL A 233 6.86 -15.89 27.29
CA VAL A 233 5.55 -15.73 26.65
C VAL A 233 4.47 -16.50 27.42
N GLY A 234 4.79 -17.68 27.96
CA GLY A 234 3.89 -18.51 28.75
C GLY A 234 3.55 -17.94 30.14
N SER A 235 4.53 -17.36 30.83
CA SER A 235 4.36 -16.85 32.20
C SER A 235 3.42 -15.65 32.31
N ALA A 236 3.29 -14.85 31.24
CA ALA A 236 2.38 -13.69 31.22
C ALA A 236 0.90 -14.08 31.34
N LYS A 237 0.54 -15.33 31.05
CA LYS A 237 -0.83 -15.85 31.18
C LYS A 237 -1.26 -16.06 32.63
N SER A 238 -0.31 -16.20 33.56
CA SER A 238 -0.57 -16.41 35.00
C SER A 238 -0.53 -15.12 35.82
N ALA A 239 -0.03 -14.02 35.25
CA ALA A 239 -0.06 -12.69 35.86
C ALA A 239 -1.35 -11.96 35.46
N GLN A 240 -2.50 -12.46 35.92
CA GLN A 240 -3.75 -11.70 35.86
C GLN A 240 -3.60 -10.46 36.77
N PRO A 241 -4.02 -9.26 36.36
CA PRO A 241 -4.01 -8.11 37.25
C PRO A 241 -4.87 -8.47 38.46
N GLN A 242 -4.26 -8.52 39.65
CA GLN A 242 -5.06 -8.52 40.88
C GLN A 242 -5.98 -7.30 40.79
N PRO A 243 -7.31 -7.47 40.96
CA PRO A 243 -8.19 -6.33 41.09
C PRO A 243 -7.64 -5.48 42.23
N ALA A 244 -7.35 -4.21 41.94
CA ALA A 244 -6.99 -3.24 42.95
C ALA A 244 -8.00 -3.37 44.09
N ALA A 245 -7.49 -3.51 45.31
CA ALA A 245 -8.34 -3.49 46.49
C ALA A 245 -9.24 -2.23 46.43
N PRO A 246 -10.52 -2.33 46.79
CA PRO A 246 -11.40 -1.17 46.79
C PRO A 246 -10.80 -0.09 47.69
N ASP A 247 -10.58 1.09 47.13
CA ASP A 247 -10.15 2.27 47.89
C ASP A 247 -11.14 2.49 49.05
N PRO A 248 -10.66 2.77 50.27
CA PRO A 248 -11.52 3.15 51.38
C PRO A 248 -12.19 4.49 51.06
N ALA A 249 -13.48 4.58 51.44
CA ALA A 249 -14.35 5.72 51.22
C ALA A 249 -13.68 7.06 51.62
N PRO A 250 -13.91 8.14 50.86
CA PRO A 250 -13.38 9.45 51.22
C PRO A 250 -14.08 9.96 52.49
N ALA A 251 -13.30 10.13 53.56
CA ALA A 251 -13.69 10.90 54.72
C ALA A 251 -13.78 12.37 54.32
N ASN A 252 -14.94 12.98 54.56
CA ASN A 252 -15.13 14.43 54.60
C ASN A 252 -14.14 15.09 55.57
N PRO A 253 -13.53 16.23 55.19
CA PRO A 253 -13.25 17.29 56.14
C PRO A 253 -13.96 18.58 55.74
N ALA A 254 -14.51 19.20 56.79
CA ALA A 254 -15.23 20.45 56.77
C ALA A 254 -14.35 21.67 56.38
N SER A 255 -15.01 22.59 55.68
CA SER A 255 -15.03 24.05 55.90
C SER A 255 -13.72 24.81 56.15
N VAL A 256 -13.32 25.63 55.17
CA VAL A 256 -12.54 26.88 55.38
C VAL A 256 -13.06 27.97 54.40
N PRO A 257 -13.11 29.27 54.80
CA PRO A 257 -14.01 30.32 54.27
C PRO A 257 -13.48 31.11 53.04
N PRO A 258 -14.28 32.02 52.45
CA PRO A 258 -14.01 32.65 51.15
C PRO A 258 -13.04 33.85 51.25
N PRO A 259 -12.31 34.18 50.15
CA PRO A 259 -11.54 35.40 50.05
C PRO A 259 -12.38 36.59 49.54
N SER A 260 -12.12 37.75 50.14
CA SER A 260 -12.68 39.07 49.84
C SER A 260 -12.16 39.67 48.53
N ALA A 261 -13.05 40.44 47.86
CA ALA A 261 -12.77 41.43 46.81
C ALA A 261 -11.96 42.63 47.41
N ASP A 262 -11.22 43.49 46.71
CA ASP A 262 -11.30 44.22 45.42
C ASP A 262 -9.88 44.89 45.19
N PRO A 263 -9.65 45.88 44.32
CA PRO A 263 -9.78 45.95 42.85
C PRO A 263 -8.49 46.51 42.19
N ASP A 264 -8.30 46.30 40.88
CA ASP A 264 -7.70 47.34 40.00
C ASP A 264 -7.85 46.98 38.52
N ALA A 265 -8.45 47.91 37.77
CA ALA A 265 -8.60 47.90 36.30
C ALA A 265 -7.46 48.72 35.66
N PRO A 266 -7.18 48.67 34.33
CA PRO A 266 -8.13 49.18 33.32
C PRO A 266 -8.17 48.44 31.95
N ALA A 267 -9.25 48.72 31.21
CA ALA A 267 -9.54 48.41 29.79
C ALA A 267 -8.54 49.10 28.81
N PRO A 268 -8.50 48.88 27.45
CA PRO A 268 -9.61 48.77 26.48
C PRO A 268 -9.32 47.72 25.35
N ALA A 269 -10.00 47.53 24.21
CA ALA A 269 -10.98 48.28 23.41
C ALA A 269 -11.76 47.33 22.48
N GLU A 270 -13.02 47.68 22.21
CA GLU A 270 -13.85 47.23 21.09
C GLU A 270 -13.30 47.81 19.76
N PRO A 271 -13.54 47.18 18.59
CA PRO A 271 -14.59 47.75 17.74
C PRO A 271 -15.44 46.76 16.91
N GLN A 272 -16.60 47.33 16.55
CA GLN A 272 -17.80 46.86 15.86
C GLN A 272 -17.66 46.41 14.38
N PRO A 273 -18.72 45.77 13.81
CA PRO A 273 -18.82 45.31 12.42
C PRO A 273 -19.48 46.35 11.49
N PRO A 274 -19.38 46.16 10.15
CA PRO A 274 -20.59 46.21 9.30
C PRO A 274 -20.55 45.18 8.14
N ALA A 275 -21.62 44.46 7.79
CA ALA A 275 -22.89 44.82 7.15
C ALA A 275 -22.94 44.47 5.63
N SER A 276 -23.64 43.37 5.35
CA SER A 276 -24.76 43.20 4.40
C SER A 276 -24.79 43.80 2.97
N ARG A 277 -25.09 42.87 2.03
CA ARG A 277 -26.07 42.91 0.91
C ARG A 277 -25.73 43.70 -0.37
N GLU A 278 -25.88 43.01 -1.52
CA GLU A 278 -27.00 43.13 -2.51
C GLU A 278 -26.77 42.09 -3.65
N LYS A 279 -27.66 41.11 -3.87
CA LYS A 279 -28.90 41.07 -4.68
C LYS A 279 -28.74 41.13 -6.22
N ALA A 280 -29.02 39.95 -6.80
CA ALA A 280 -29.85 39.66 -7.98
C ALA A 280 -29.43 40.12 -9.40
N ALA A 281 -29.41 39.17 -10.36
CA ALA A 281 -30.47 39.01 -11.37
C ALA A 281 -30.19 37.83 -12.34
N LYS A 282 -31.22 37.05 -12.64
CA LYS A 282 -31.38 36.23 -13.87
C LYS A 282 -31.86 37.14 -15.01
N PRO A 283 -31.67 36.76 -16.29
CA PRO A 283 -32.84 36.28 -17.03
C PRO A 283 -32.58 35.19 -18.13
N THR A 284 -33.55 34.28 -18.21
CA THR A 284 -34.20 33.64 -19.39
C THR A 284 -33.48 33.18 -20.67
N ASN A 285 -33.74 31.89 -20.98
CA ASN A 285 -33.77 31.23 -22.30
C ASN A 285 -34.88 31.78 -23.22
N PRO A 286 -34.79 31.52 -24.55
CA PRO A 286 -35.88 30.76 -25.20
C PRO A 286 -35.44 29.72 -26.25
N ARG A 287 -35.87 28.47 -26.01
CA ARG A 287 -36.67 27.54 -26.85
C ARG A 287 -36.77 27.73 -28.39
N HIS A 288 -36.48 26.65 -29.15
CA HIS A 288 -37.32 25.91 -30.15
C HIS A 288 -36.39 25.23 -31.19
N ALA A 289 -36.32 23.91 -31.34
CA ALA A 289 -37.29 22.90 -31.82
C ALA A 289 -36.87 22.36 -33.20
N ALA A 290 -36.57 21.06 -33.31
CA ALA A 290 -37.09 20.17 -34.36
C ALA A 290 -36.58 18.73 -34.14
N ARG A 291 -37.51 17.86 -33.75
CA ARG A 291 -37.49 16.40 -33.92
C ARG A 291 -38.14 16.13 -35.29
N PRO A 292 -37.71 15.12 -36.06
CA PRO A 292 -38.52 13.91 -36.13
C PRO A 292 -37.68 12.61 -36.13
N ALA A 293 -38.31 11.56 -35.62
CA ALA A 293 -37.96 10.15 -35.80
C ALA A 293 -39.16 9.49 -36.54
N PRO A 294 -39.19 8.18 -36.84
CA PRO A 294 -38.15 7.27 -37.34
C PRO A 294 -38.64 6.50 -38.61
N ALA A 295 -37.77 5.74 -39.27
CA ALA A 295 -38.19 4.61 -40.10
C ALA A 295 -37.22 3.44 -39.96
N GLN A 296 -37.80 2.32 -39.54
CA GLN A 296 -37.20 1.00 -39.34
C GLN A 296 -36.79 0.36 -40.68
N LYS A 297 -35.71 -0.43 -40.66
CA LYS A 297 -35.75 -1.86 -41.05
C LYS A 297 -34.40 -2.55 -40.77
N THR A 298 -34.47 -3.47 -39.81
CA THR A 298 -33.56 -4.62 -39.60
C THR A 298 -33.50 -5.53 -40.84
N PRO A 299 -32.43 -6.33 -40.97
CA PRO A 299 -32.60 -7.74 -40.60
C PRO A 299 -31.51 -8.28 -39.66
N GLN A 300 -31.96 -9.16 -38.77
CA GLN A 300 -31.20 -9.96 -37.81
C GLN A 300 -30.37 -11.06 -38.50
N LYS A 301 -29.17 -11.33 -37.98
CA LYS A 301 -28.58 -12.68 -37.85
C LYS A 301 -27.52 -12.67 -36.71
N PRO A 302 -27.35 -13.76 -35.95
CA PRO A 302 -26.80 -13.71 -34.60
C PRO A 302 -25.27 -13.89 -34.60
N ALA A 303 -24.55 -12.96 -33.97
CA ALA A 303 -23.16 -13.12 -33.55
C ALA A 303 -23.12 -12.99 -32.03
N GLY A 304 -23.38 -14.11 -31.36
CA GLY A 304 -23.34 -14.23 -29.91
C GLY A 304 -21.93 -14.59 -29.41
N ARG A 305 -21.59 -14.04 -28.25
CA ARG A 305 -20.49 -14.35 -27.30
C ARG A 305 -19.20 -13.53 -27.35
N GLU A 306 -18.65 -13.11 -28.49
CA GLU A 306 -17.32 -12.45 -28.48
C GLU A 306 -17.34 -11.00 -27.97
N ASN A 307 -18.41 -10.24 -28.21
CA ASN A 307 -18.55 -8.85 -27.72
C ASN A 307 -19.03 -8.73 -26.26
N GLN A 308 -19.47 -9.82 -25.63
CA GLN A 308 -19.91 -9.76 -24.22
C GLN A 308 -18.73 -9.72 -23.26
N ASN A 309 -17.60 -10.37 -23.56
CA ASN A 309 -16.47 -10.49 -22.62
C ASN A 309 -15.64 -9.20 -22.46
N LEU A 310 -15.47 -8.41 -23.52
CA LEU A 310 -14.86 -7.06 -23.44
C LEU A 310 -15.78 -6.11 -22.68
N VAL A 311 -17.08 -6.16 -22.95
CA VAL A 311 -18.09 -5.36 -22.23
C VAL A 311 -18.15 -5.73 -20.75
N ILE A 312 -18.02 -7.02 -20.39
CA ILE A 312 -18.07 -7.49 -18.98
C ILE A 312 -16.78 -7.15 -18.22
N SER A 313 -15.60 -7.26 -18.83
CA SER A 313 -14.34 -6.90 -18.16
C SER A 313 -14.21 -5.39 -17.93
N ASP A 314 -14.70 -4.59 -18.88
CA ASP A 314 -14.84 -3.14 -18.70
C ASP A 314 -15.94 -2.80 -17.69
N LEU A 315 -17.05 -3.56 -17.66
CA LEU A 315 -18.09 -3.42 -16.62
C LEU A 315 -17.53 -3.73 -15.24
N LEU A 316 -16.74 -4.80 -15.08
CA LEU A 316 -16.13 -5.20 -13.81
C LEU A 316 -15.15 -4.14 -13.32
N ARG A 317 -14.33 -3.57 -14.21
CA ARG A 317 -13.48 -2.42 -13.87
C ARG A 317 -14.28 -1.18 -13.49
N GLN A 318 -15.38 -0.89 -14.19
CA GLN A 318 -16.28 0.21 -13.84
C GLN A 318 -16.97 -0.02 -12.49
N VAL A 319 -17.36 -1.26 -12.19
CA VAL A 319 -17.97 -1.68 -10.92
C VAL A 319 -16.95 -1.59 -9.78
N GLU A 320 -15.72 -2.07 -9.97
CA GLU A 320 -14.64 -1.94 -8.98
C GLU A 320 -14.29 -0.47 -8.70
N HIS A 321 -14.22 0.35 -9.76
CA HIS A 321 -13.98 1.78 -9.63
C HIS A 321 -15.10 2.49 -8.87
N ARG A 322 -16.37 2.19 -9.22
CA ARG A 322 -17.56 2.69 -8.51
C ARG A 322 -17.58 2.22 -7.06
N PHE A 323 -17.21 0.98 -6.79
CA PHE A 323 -17.14 0.42 -5.44
C PHE A 323 -16.12 1.15 -4.57
N GLU A 324 -14.89 1.38 -5.06
CA GLU A 324 -13.88 2.12 -4.31
C GLU A 324 -14.25 3.61 -4.16
N GLN A 325 -14.91 4.21 -5.16
CA GLN A 325 -15.44 5.57 -5.06
C GLN A 325 -16.50 5.67 -3.95
N VAL A 326 -17.53 4.82 -3.98
CA VAL A 326 -18.62 4.79 -2.99
C VAL A 326 -18.10 4.50 -1.59
N LYS A 327 -17.11 3.62 -1.47
CA LYS A 327 -16.43 3.32 -0.20
C LYS A 327 -15.67 4.53 0.34
N GLY A 328 -15.03 5.32 -0.53
CA GLY A 328 -14.39 6.59 -0.18
C GLY A 328 -15.41 7.62 0.31
N GLU A 329 -16.54 7.77 -0.41
CA GLU A 329 -17.64 8.66 -0.04
C GLU A 329 -18.27 8.25 1.30
N LEU A 330 -18.44 6.96 1.55
CA LEU A 330 -18.98 6.43 2.83
C LEU A 330 -18.02 6.69 4.00
N GLN A 331 -16.70 6.61 3.78
CA GLN A 331 -15.71 6.99 4.79
C GLN A 331 -15.74 8.49 5.07
N ALA A 332 -15.87 9.33 4.05
CA ALA A 332 -16.00 10.78 4.20
C ALA A 332 -17.29 11.16 4.95
N ALA A 333 -18.42 10.57 4.59
CA ALA A 333 -19.70 10.79 5.28
C ALA A 333 -19.67 10.33 6.75
N ARG A 334 -19.00 9.21 7.06
CA ARG A 334 -18.78 8.76 8.44
C ARG A 334 -17.90 9.72 9.24
N GLN A 335 -16.88 10.31 8.61
CA GLN A 335 -16.05 11.33 9.25
C GLN A 335 -16.84 12.62 9.50
N GLN A 336 -17.69 13.04 8.55
CA GLN A 336 -18.59 14.19 8.74
C GLN A 336 -19.60 13.96 9.87
N LEU A 337 -20.23 12.78 9.94
CA LEU A 337 -21.10 12.40 11.06
C LEU A 337 -20.36 12.42 12.41
N ARG A 338 -19.11 11.97 12.43
CA ARG A 338 -18.27 11.99 13.65
C ARG A 338 -17.93 13.41 14.10
N ASN A 339 -17.70 14.31 13.15
CA ASN A 339 -17.41 15.73 13.42
C ASN A 339 -18.67 16.51 13.84
N LEU A 340 -19.86 16.09 13.38
CA LEU A 340 -21.14 16.69 13.74
C LEU A 340 -21.75 16.12 15.04
N THR A 341 -21.20 15.02 15.57
CA THR A 341 -21.65 14.44 16.84
C THR A 341 -20.73 14.90 17.97
N PRO A 342 -21.09 15.93 18.77
CA PRO A 342 -20.26 16.37 19.88
C PRO A 342 -20.15 15.26 20.92
N VAL A 343 -18.92 14.86 21.23
CA VAL A 343 -18.61 13.92 22.32
C VAL A 343 -18.77 14.69 23.64
N ASN A 344 -19.92 14.50 24.28
CA ASN A 344 -20.30 14.83 25.66
C ASN A 344 -19.46 15.85 26.45
N GLY A 345 -20.09 16.99 26.75
CA GLY A 345 -19.88 17.68 28.03
C GLY A 345 -19.59 19.17 27.98
N SER A 346 -20.51 20.02 27.50
CA SER A 346 -20.84 21.30 28.16
C SER A 346 -22.01 22.00 27.47
N SER A 347 -22.90 22.52 28.31
CA SER A 347 -23.88 23.60 28.12
C SER A 347 -24.04 24.23 26.74
N SER A 348 -25.27 24.20 26.22
CA SER A 348 -26.02 25.41 25.84
C SER A 348 -27.24 25.02 24.99
N GLY A 349 -28.43 25.21 25.54
CA GLY A 349 -29.68 25.12 24.77
C GLY A 349 -29.67 26.14 23.62
N GLY A 350 -30.10 25.70 22.43
CA GLY A 350 -30.36 26.60 21.31
C GLY A 350 -30.12 26.02 19.92
N ALA A 351 -29.17 25.09 19.74
CA ALA A 351 -28.71 24.67 18.40
C ALA A 351 -29.13 23.25 17.96
N ALA A 352 -29.93 22.52 18.76
CA ALA A 352 -30.30 21.13 18.45
C ALA A 352 -31.34 21.00 17.31
N GLY A 353 -32.00 22.08 16.89
CA GLY A 353 -33.03 22.06 15.85
C GLY A 353 -32.51 22.25 14.42
N ALA A 354 -31.32 22.83 14.22
CA ALA A 354 -30.85 23.24 12.89
C ALA A 354 -30.18 22.11 12.07
N HIS A 355 -29.53 21.15 12.74
CA HIS A 355 -28.80 20.04 12.09
C HIS A 355 -29.58 18.72 12.03
N ALA A 356 -30.77 18.65 12.64
CA ALA A 356 -31.63 17.47 12.60
C ALA A 356 -32.01 17.00 11.16
N PRO A 357 -32.40 17.88 10.22
CA PRO A 357 -32.73 17.44 8.85
C PRO A 357 -31.49 17.01 8.05
N GLU A 358 -30.32 17.56 8.37
CA GLU A 358 -29.05 17.23 7.70
C GLU A 358 -28.51 15.87 8.18
N LEU A 359 -28.59 15.60 9.48
CA LEU A 359 -28.29 14.28 10.06
C LEU A 359 -29.22 13.19 9.54
N GLN A 360 -30.49 13.52 9.29
CA GLN A 360 -31.45 12.58 8.73
C GLN A 360 -31.14 12.26 7.25
N LYS A 361 -30.82 13.28 6.44
CA LYS A 361 -30.35 13.09 5.06
C LYS A 361 -29.07 12.24 4.99
N LEU A 362 -28.09 12.50 5.85
CA LEU A 362 -26.85 11.71 5.89
C LEU A 362 -27.09 10.26 6.32
N ARG A 363 -28.09 9.99 7.17
CA ARG A 363 -28.48 8.63 7.55
C ARG A 363 -29.18 7.90 6.41
N GLU A 364 -30.05 8.59 5.66
CA GLU A 364 -30.70 8.06 4.46
C GLU A 364 -29.68 7.78 3.34
N GLU A 365 -28.67 8.64 3.17
CA GLU A 365 -27.57 8.38 2.24
C GLU A 365 -26.70 7.21 2.72
N ASN A 366 -26.42 7.08 4.02
CA ASN A 366 -25.67 5.93 4.54
C ASN A 366 -26.41 4.60 4.33
N SER A 367 -27.72 4.57 4.54
CA SER A 367 -28.53 3.36 4.30
C SER A 367 -28.57 3.01 2.82
N ARG A 368 -28.74 4.00 1.94
CA ARG A 368 -28.71 3.81 0.48
C ARG A 368 -27.37 3.27 -0.01
N LEU A 369 -26.24 3.86 0.40
CA LEU A 369 -24.91 3.39 0.01
C LEU A 369 -24.60 1.99 0.57
N THR A 370 -25.12 1.66 1.75
CA THR A 370 -24.98 0.31 2.33
C THR A 370 -25.75 -0.74 1.52
N GLU A 371 -26.94 -0.39 1.02
CA GLU A 371 -27.73 -1.25 0.14
C GLU A 371 -27.02 -1.46 -1.21
N GLU A 372 -26.48 -0.40 -1.80
CA GLU A 372 -25.75 -0.46 -3.07
C GLU A 372 -24.48 -1.33 -2.95
N ILE A 373 -23.74 -1.21 -1.84
CA ILE A 373 -22.61 -2.11 -1.54
C ILE A 373 -23.06 -3.58 -1.44
N ARG A 374 -24.23 -3.84 -0.83
CA ARG A 374 -24.76 -5.20 -0.72
C ARG A 374 -25.12 -5.76 -2.10
N GLN A 375 -25.76 -4.96 -2.96
CA GLN A 375 -26.12 -5.33 -4.32
C GLN A 375 -24.88 -5.60 -5.18
N LEU A 376 -23.86 -4.73 -5.12
CA LEU A 376 -22.61 -4.92 -5.85
C LEU A 376 -21.84 -6.16 -5.42
N ARG A 377 -21.89 -6.51 -4.13
CA ARG A 377 -21.32 -7.78 -3.63
C ARG A 377 -22.09 -8.98 -4.15
N GLY A 378 -23.42 -8.94 -4.16
CA GLY A 378 -24.24 -10.01 -4.74
C GLY A 378 -23.91 -10.25 -6.21
N ILE A 379 -23.77 -9.18 -7.01
CA ILE A 379 -23.39 -9.28 -8.42
C ILE A 379 -21.98 -9.87 -8.60
N LEU A 380 -21.02 -9.50 -7.74
CA LEU A 380 -19.67 -10.08 -7.78
C LEU A 380 -19.67 -11.56 -7.40
N ASP A 381 -20.48 -11.95 -6.41
CA ASP A 381 -20.61 -13.34 -5.97
C ASP A 381 -21.29 -14.19 -7.06
N GLU A 382 -22.30 -13.67 -7.76
CA GLU A 382 -22.93 -14.31 -8.92
C GLU A 382 -21.94 -14.48 -10.09
N LEU A 383 -21.17 -13.44 -10.44
CA LEU A 383 -20.16 -13.52 -11.50
C LEU A 383 -18.99 -14.47 -11.16
N ALA A 384 -18.66 -14.60 -9.88
CA ALA A 384 -17.67 -15.56 -9.40
C ALA A 384 -18.20 -17.00 -9.45
N ALA A 385 -19.45 -17.21 -9.05
CA ALA A 385 -20.13 -18.50 -9.11
C ALA A 385 -20.28 -19.00 -10.56
N ASP A 386 -20.70 -18.15 -11.49
CA ASP A 386 -20.84 -18.49 -12.92
C ASP A 386 -19.52 -19.00 -13.53
N ARG A 387 -18.37 -18.41 -13.15
CA ARG A 387 -17.05 -18.87 -13.64
C ARG A 387 -16.56 -20.14 -12.98
N PHE A 388 -16.96 -20.39 -11.73
CA PHE A 388 -16.65 -21.61 -11.03
C PHE A 388 -17.49 -22.77 -11.57
N ASP A 389 -18.78 -22.56 -11.84
CA ASP A 389 -19.66 -23.56 -12.44
C ASP A 389 -19.24 -23.92 -13.88
N VAL A 390 -18.73 -22.97 -14.66
CA VAL A 390 -18.12 -23.24 -15.97
C VAL A 390 -16.83 -24.06 -15.86
N ALA A 391 -16.05 -23.89 -14.78
CA ALA A 391 -14.83 -24.67 -14.53
C ALA A 391 -15.13 -26.07 -13.97
N VAL A 392 -16.19 -26.22 -13.17
CA VAL A 392 -16.66 -27.51 -12.62
C VAL A 392 -17.40 -28.33 -13.69
N SER A 393 -18.11 -27.70 -14.61
CA SER A 393 -18.87 -28.37 -15.68
C SER A 393 -18.05 -28.80 -16.90
N ARG A 394 -16.78 -28.40 -17.00
CA ARG A 394 -15.92 -28.72 -18.14
C ARG A 394 -14.52 -29.09 -17.70
N ARG A 395 -14.22 -30.40 -17.66
CA ARG A 395 -12.87 -30.84 -17.98
C ARG A 395 -12.55 -30.28 -19.36
N ALA A 396 -11.36 -29.70 -19.54
CA ALA A 396 -11.04 -28.91 -20.75
C ALA A 396 -11.36 -29.63 -22.07
N ASP A 397 -11.43 -30.97 -22.09
CA ASP A 397 -11.76 -31.79 -23.27
C ASP A 397 -12.74 -32.99 -23.02
N THR A 398 -13.25 -33.20 -21.80
CA THR A 398 -14.20 -34.31 -21.51
C THR A 398 -15.33 -33.79 -20.62
N GLU A 399 -16.58 -33.81 -21.08
CA GLU A 399 -17.75 -33.16 -20.42
C GLU A 399 -18.20 -33.80 -19.09
N GLN A 400 -17.29 -34.39 -18.32
CA GLN A 400 -17.59 -35.00 -17.02
C GLN A 400 -17.07 -34.14 -15.86
N PRO A 401 -17.85 -33.99 -14.77
CA PRO A 401 -17.44 -33.22 -13.61
C PRO A 401 -16.30 -33.93 -12.86
N ASP A 402 -15.25 -33.18 -12.53
CA ASP A 402 -14.14 -33.65 -11.70
C ASP A 402 -14.28 -33.09 -10.29
N ASN A 403 -14.12 -33.93 -9.26
CA ASN A 403 -14.28 -33.52 -7.86
C ASN A 403 -12.95 -33.21 -7.17
N ASP A 404 -11.82 -33.43 -7.85
CA ASP A 404 -10.50 -33.11 -7.31
C ASP A 404 -10.12 -31.63 -7.54
N PRO A 405 -9.90 -30.83 -6.47
CA PRO A 405 -9.63 -29.39 -6.59
C PRO A 405 -8.34 -29.08 -7.37
N LEU A 406 -7.36 -29.98 -7.35
CA LEU A 406 -6.11 -29.79 -8.10
C LEU A 406 -6.33 -29.98 -9.60
N SER A 407 -7.08 -31.00 -9.99
CA SER A 407 -7.51 -31.25 -11.37
C SER A 407 -8.43 -30.14 -11.92
N GLN A 408 -9.29 -29.58 -11.07
CA GLN A 408 -10.12 -28.40 -11.42
C GLN A 408 -9.26 -27.16 -11.69
N TYR A 409 -8.26 -26.90 -10.82
CA TYR A 409 -7.34 -25.79 -11.01
C TYR A 409 -6.49 -25.93 -12.28
N GLN A 410 -5.99 -27.14 -12.54
CA GLN A 410 -5.27 -27.45 -13.79
C GLN A 410 -6.16 -27.19 -15.01
N SER A 411 -7.42 -27.66 -15.00
CA SER A 411 -8.36 -27.44 -16.11
C SER A 411 -8.65 -25.96 -16.35
N LEU A 412 -8.82 -25.16 -15.28
CA LEU A 412 -9.02 -23.71 -15.39
C LEU A 412 -7.79 -23.01 -15.95
N LEU A 413 -6.59 -23.41 -15.52
CA LEU A 413 -5.33 -22.88 -16.02
C LEU A 413 -5.18 -23.20 -17.52
N THR A 414 -5.47 -24.44 -17.93
CA THR A 414 -5.47 -24.88 -19.33
C THR A 414 -6.41 -24.03 -20.18
N LEU A 415 -7.65 -23.82 -19.75
CA LEU A 415 -8.62 -23.00 -20.47
C LEU A 415 -8.15 -21.55 -20.62
N LYS A 416 -7.61 -20.96 -19.55
CA LYS A 416 -7.08 -19.58 -19.58
C LYS A 416 -5.87 -19.44 -20.49
N LEU A 417 -4.96 -20.41 -20.47
CA LEU A 417 -3.80 -20.46 -21.36
C LEU A 417 -4.22 -20.61 -22.82
N ARG A 418 -5.19 -21.47 -23.13
CA ARG A 418 -5.74 -21.62 -24.49
C ARG A 418 -6.33 -20.31 -24.99
N GLU A 419 -7.13 -19.62 -24.18
CA GLU A 419 -7.72 -18.32 -24.52
C GLU A 419 -6.64 -17.27 -24.85
N GLU A 420 -5.62 -17.15 -24.00
CA GLU A 420 -4.55 -16.16 -24.20
C GLU A 420 -3.63 -16.53 -25.37
N ILE A 421 -3.32 -17.81 -25.60
CA ILE A 421 -2.57 -18.27 -26.78
C ILE A 421 -3.32 -17.92 -28.07
N MET A 422 -4.63 -18.21 -28.14
CA MET A 422 -5.43 -17.85 -29.31
C MET A 422 -5.51 -16.33 -29.53
N ARG A 423 -5.68 -15.56 -28.44
CA ARG A 423 -5.67 -14.09 -28.48
C ARG A 423 -4.33 -13.55 -28.95
N PHE A 424 -3.24 -14.16 -28.50
CA PHE A 424 -1.89 -13.78 -28.88
C PHE A 424 -1.61 -14.07 -30.36
N GLN A 425 -2.02 -15.25 -30.84
CA GLN A 425 -1.92 -15.64 -32.25
C GLN A 425 -2.77 -14.76 -33.17
N SER A 426 -3.91 -14.23 -32.71
CA SER A 426 -4.74 -13.32 -33.50
C SER A 426 -4.18 -11.89 -33.55
N LEU A 427 -3.52 -11.42 -32.48
CA LEU A 427 -2.93 -10.08 -32.39
C LEU A 427 -1.61 -9.93 -33.18
N ASN A 428 -0.82 -11.00 -33.31
CA ASN A 428 0.55 -10.93 -33.86
C ASN A 428 0.71 -11.35 -35.33
N ARG A 429 -0.36 -11.30 -36.14
CA ARG A 429 -0.27 -11.60 -37.58
C ARG A 429 0.48 -10.55 -38.41
N GLU A 430 0.64 -9.32 -37.89
CA GLU A 430 1.26 -8.22 -38.64
C GLU A 430 2.64 -7.78 -38.08
N ASN A 431 3.01 -8.20 -36.87
CA ASN A 431 4.28 -7.84 -36.22
C ASN A 431 5.02 -9.10 -35.76
N HIS A 432 5.62 -9.84 -36.69
CA HIS A 432 6.50 -10.95 -36.36
C HIS A 432 7.83 -10.42 -35.81
N LEU A 433 7.96 -10.37 -34.48
CA LEU A 433 9.27 -10.34 -33.82
C LEU A 433 9.88 -11.75 -33.96
N ASP A 434 10.94 -11.85 -34.75
CA ASP A 434 11.70 -13.10 -34.94
C ASP A 434 12.18 -13.64 -33.58
N GLY A 435 11.77 -14.87 -33.25
CA GLY A 435 12.13 -15.56 -32.02
C GLY A 435 11.00 -15.74 -31.01
N LEU A 436 9.88 -15.04 -31.19
CA LEU A 436 8.74 -15.17 -30.30
C LEU A 436 7.98 -16.53 -30.43
N PRO A 437 7.84 -17.12 -31.63
CA PRO A 437 7.32 -18.48 -31.77
C PRO A 437 8.10 -19.53 -30.96
N LEU A 438 9.43 -19.40 -30.89
CA LEU A 438 10.31 -20.29 -30.13
C LEU A 438 10.12 -20.15 -28.61
N LEU A 439 9.85 -18.93 -28.13
CA LEU A 439 9.52 -18.71 -26.72
C LEU A 439 8.16 -19.30 -26.36
N LEU A 440 7.17 -19.14 -27.24
CA LEU A 440 5.84 -19.74 -27.04
C LEU A 440 5.91 -21.26 -27.02
N GLU A 441 6.69 -21.85 -27.93
CA GLU A 441 6.95 -23.29 -28.00
C GLU A 441 7.66 -23.81 -26.74
N ASN A 442 8.67 -23.08 -26.23
CA ASN A 442 9.31 -23.43 -24.96
C ASN A 442 8.35 -23.37 -23.77
N VAL A 443 7.47 -22.38 -23.72
CA VAL A 443 6.45 -22.27 -22.66
C VAL A 443 5.45 -23.42 -22.76
N ILE A 444 4.99 -23.77 -23.97
CA ILE A 444 4.10 -24.91 -24.21
C ILE A 444 4.75 -26.21 -23.76
N ASN A 445 6.00 -26.46 -24.15
CA ASN A 445 6.75 -27.66 -23.76
C ASN A 445 6.93 -27.78 -22.23
N VAL A 446 7.18 -26.67 -21.53
CA VAL A 446 7.27 -26.66 -20.06
C VAL A 446 5.92 -26.97 -19.43
N LEU A 447 4.82 -26.45 -19.98
CA LEU A 447 3.47 -26.71 -19.46
C LEU A 447 3.04 -28.17 -19.69
N GLU A 448 3.31 -28.74 -20.86
CA GLU A 448 3.07 -30.15 -21.16
C GLU A 448 3.88 -31.08 -20.24
N ALA A 449 5.14 -30.73 -19.93
CA ALA A 449 5.96 -31.46 -18.97
C ALA A 449 5.38 -31.47 -17.54
N HIS A 450 4.49 -30.53 -17.21
CA HIS A 450 3.78 -30.48 -15.93
C HIS A 450 2.35 -31.05 -16.01
N GLY A 451 2.04 -31.81 -17.07
CA GLY A 451 0.76 -32.50 -17.25
C GLY A 451 -0.37 -31.64 -17.78
N ILE A 452 -0.07 -30.47 -18.34
CA ILE A 452 -1.06 -29.57 -18.94
C ILE A 452 -1.16 -29.89 -20.43
N ASP A 453 -2.19 -30.63 -20.83
CA ASP A 453 -2.38 -31.03 -22.23
C ASP A 453 -2.94 -29.88 -23.09
N LEU A 454 -2.10 -29.38 -23.99
CA LEU A 454 -2.42 -28.31 -24.95
C LEU A 454 -2.48 -28.84 -26.40
N SER A 455 -2.38 -30.15 -26.61
CA SER A 455 -2.29 -30.78 -27.94
C SER A 455 -3.53 -30.57 -28.83
N ASN A 456 -4.68 -30.25 -28.24
CA ASN A 456 -5.94 -29.98 -28.94
C ASN A 456 -6.10 -28.53 -29.45
N ILE A 457 -5.10 -27.66 -29.30
CA ILE A 457 -5.15 -26.30 -29.87
C ILE A 457 -4.96 -26.40 -31.39
N GLN A 458 -6.05 -26.60 -32.13
CA GLN A 458 -6.01 -26.48 -33.59
C GLN A 458 -5.69 -25.02 -33.95
N PRO A 459 -4.59 -24.76 -34.69
CA PRO A 459 -4.32 -23.42 -35.17
C PRO A 459 -5.47 -22.96 -36.08
N PRO A 460 -5.87 -21.68 -36.02
CA PRO A 460 -6.97 -21.18 -36.84
C PRO A 460 -6.64 -21.42 -38.32
N PRO A 461 -7.63 -21.85 -39.15
CA PRO A 461 -7.39 -22.18 -40.54
C PRO A 461 -6.75 -21.00 -41.28
N PRO A 462 -5.77 -21.25 -42.16
CA PRO A 462 -5.12 -20.20 -42.91
C PRO A 462 -6.16 -19.43 -43.75
N PRO A 463 -6.06 -18.09 -43.85
CA PRO A 463 -7.01 -17.33 -44.66
C PRO A 463 -6.97 -17.81 -46.11
N PRO A 464 -8.10 -17.80 -46.83
CA PRO A 464 -8.13 -18.17 -48.24
C PRO A 464 -7.13 -17.30 -49.00
N LYS A 465 -6.17 -17.94 -49.69
CA LYS A 465 -5.16 -17.25 -50.50
C LYS A 465 -5.88 -16.29 -51.44
N ARG A 466 -5.70 -14.98 -51.24
CA ARG A 466 -6.14 -13.98 -52.22
C ARG A 466 -5.34 -14.27 -53.49
N ARG A 467 -6.03 -14.75 -54.53
CA ARG A 467 -5.46 -14.82 -55.88
C ARG A 467 -5.17 -13.39 -56.29
N TYR A 468 -3.89 -13.04 -56.39
CA TYR A 468 -3.44 -11.79 -56.98
C TYR A 468 -3.65 -11.81 -58.48
#